data_AF-A0A9D4QXF6-F1
#
_entry.id   AF-A0A9D4QXF6-F1
#
_cell.length_a   1.000
_cell.length_b   1.000
_cell.length_c   1.000
_cell.angle_alpha   90.00
_cell.angle_beta   90.00
_cell.angle_gamma   90.00
#
_symmetry.space_group_name_H-M   'P 1'
#
loop_
_entity.id
_entity.type
_entity.pdbx_description
1 polymer ?
#
loop_
_entity_poly.entity_id
_entity_poly.type
_entity_poly.pdbx_seq_one_letter_code
_entity_poly.pdbx_strand_id
1 'polypeptide(L)'
;MVSADAPVFKDCGIEKGTDASLEIDFTSKTSQSQLSTVVHGVLSGVPVPFSIPDANACNGIVEKCPISPNNNYTFKASMPVKSIYPSLRLVVRYEIQDPSGTDVICIEFPAAIVS
;
A
#
# COMPACT_ATOMS: atom_id res chain seq x y z
N MET A 1 20.41 -27.58 -16.65
CA MET A 1 18.98 -27.42 -16.33
C MET A 1 18.92 -26.69 -15.01
N VAL A 2 18.63 -25.39 -15.03
CA VAL A 2 18.45 -24.61 -13.78
C VAL A 2 16.95 -24.46 -13.63
N SER A 3 16.37 -25.19 -12.67
CA SER A 3 14.99 -24.95 -12.25
C SER A 3 14.99 -23.61 -11.52
N ALA A 4 14.45 -22.59 -12.17
CA ALA A 4 14.06 -21.37 -11.49
C ALA A 4 12.68 -21.63 -10.91
N ASP A 5 12.61 -22.30 -9.75
CA ASP A 5 11.45 -22.20 -8.90
C ASP A 5 11.44 -20.80 -8.33
N ALA A 6 10.91 -19.85 -9.11
CA ALA A 6 10.58 -18.54 -8.61
C ALA A 6 9.60 -18.74 -7.44
N PRO A 7 9.80 -18.07 -6.29
CA PRO A 7 8.83 -18.15 -5.21
C PRO A 7 7.46 -17.74 -5.77
N VAL A 8 6.51 -18.67 -5.74
CA VAL A 8 5.12 -18.40 -6.12
C VAL A 8 4.55 -17.53 -5.01
N PHE A 9 4.71 -16.21 -5.15
CA PHE A 9 3.99 -15.26 -4.33
C PHE A 9 2.51 -15.49 -4.60
N LYS A 10 1.81 -16.03 -3.61
CA LYS A 10 0.37 -16.20 -3.70
C LYS A 10 -0.25 -14.81 -3.76
N ASP A 11 -0.89 -14.49 -4.88
CA ASP A 11 -1.59 -13.22 -5.03
C ASP A 11 -2.55 -13.01 -3.86
N CYS A 12 -2.53 -11.80 -3.29
CA CYS A 12 -3.57 -11.39 -2.37
C CYS A 12 -4.90 -11.27 -3.13
N GLY A 13 -5.85 -12.16 -2.84
CA GLY A 13 -7.20 -12.10 -3.39
C GLY A 13 -7.96 -10.95 -2.74
N ILE A 14 -8.28 -9.93 -3.52
CA ILE A 14 -9.02 -8.74 -3.09
C ILE A 14 -10.45 -8.87 -3.62
N GLU A 15 -11.39 -9.17 -2.73
CA GLU A 15 -12.80 -9.38 -3.08
C GLU A 15 -13.49 -8.06 -3.46
N LYS A 16 -14.35 -8.12 -4.46
CA LYS A 16 -15.17 -6.99 -4.90
C LYS A 16 -16.32 -6.72 -3.94
N GLY A 17 -16.66 -5.45 -3.77
CA GLY A 17 -17.77 -5.02 -2.91
C GLY A 17 -17.46 -5.12 -1.42
N THR A 18 -16.21 -5.42 -1.04
CA THR A 18 -15.74 -5.49 0.34
C THR A 18 -14.67 -4.43 0.60
N ASP A 19 -14.30 -4.28 1.87
CA ASP A 19 -13.22 -3.41 2.29
C ASP A 19 -11.93 -4.22 2.43
N ALA A 20 -10.89 -3.84 1.68
CA ALA A 20 -9.56 -4.41 1.81
C ALA A 20 -8.79 -3.68 2.91
N SER A 21 -8.21 -4.44 3.84
CA SER A 21 -7.41 -3.90 4.94
C SER A 21 -5.91 -4.12 4.72
N LEU A 22 -5.10 -3.16 5.13
CA LEU A 22 -3.65 -3.20 5.07
C LEU A 22 -3.08 -2.79 6.42
N GLU A 23 -2.08 -3.54 6.88
CA GLU A 23 -1.30 -3.24 8.09
C GLU A 23 0.18 -3.33 7.74
N ILE A 24 0.95 -2.30 8.11
CA ILE A 24 2.37 -2.20 7.83
C ILE A 24 3.08 -1.81 9.13
N ASP A 25 3.99 -2.66 9.59
CA ASP A 25 4.95 -2.30 10.62
C ASP A 25 6.22 -1.74 9.98
N PHE A 26 6.66 -0.58 10.44
CA PHE A 26 7.86 0.06 9.91
C PHE A 26 8.64 0.80 10.99
N THR A 27 9.95 0.90 10.79
CA THR A 27 10.83 1.77 11.58
C THR A 27 11.09 3.05 10.79
N SER A 28 10.70 4.20 11.33
CA SER A 28 10.92 5.47 10.64
C SER A 28 12.42 5.84 10.62
N LYS A 29 12.88 6.42 9.51
CA LYS A 29 14.23 7.02 9.39
C LYS A 29 14.19 8.54 9.46
N THR A 30 13.00 9.13 9.50
CA THR A 30 12.77 10.58 9.37
C THR A 30 11.84 11.09 10.46
N SER A 31 11.89 12.39 10.70
CA SER A 31 10.89 13.07 11.53
C SER A 31 9.86 13.72 10.63
N GLN A 32 8.58 13.36 10.76
CA GLN A 32 7.50 13.91 9.94
C GLN A 32 6.21 14.07 10.73
N SER A 33 5.60 15.25 10.65
CA SER A 33 4.28 15.56 11.23
C SER A 33 3.14 15.46 10.22
N GLN A 34 3.46 15.43 8.94
CA GLN A 34 2.53 15.33 7.83
C GLN A 34 3.03 14.23 6.89
N LEU A 35 2.13 13.30 6.57
CA LEU A 35 2.40 12.19 5.67
C LEU A 35 1.21 12.01 4.75
N SER A 36 1.45 11.60 3.51
CA SER A 36 0.41 11.36 2.52
C SER A 36 0.50 9.96 1.93
N THR A 37 -0.64 9.29 1.82
CA THR A 37 -0.73 7.99 1.17
C THR A 37 -0.89 8.19 -0.34
N VAL A 38 -0.13 7.45 -1.14
CA VAL A 38 -0.27 7.35 -2.59
C VAL A 38 -0.35 5.87 -2.97
N VAL A 39 -1.31 5.52 -3.83
CA VAL A 39 -1.55 4.13 -4.23
C VAL A 39 -1.58 4.02 -5.73
N HIS A 40 -0.88 3.03 -6.27
CA HIS A 40 -0.89 2.70 -7.69
C HIS A 40 -1.22 1.22 -7.91
N GLY A 41 -2.04 0.94 -8.91
CA GLY A 41 -2.12 -0.38 -9.51
C GLY A 41 -1.16 -0.45 -10.69
N VAL A 42 -0.13 -1.30 -10.60
CA VAL A 42 0.87 -1.49 -11.66
C VAL A 42 0.39 -2.59 -12.59
N LEU A 43 0.03 -2.22 -13.81
CA LEU A 43 -0.50 -3.09 -14.85
C LEU A 43 0.52 -3.21 -15.97
N SER A 44 1.05 -4.42 -16.20
CA SER A 44 2.10 -4.65 -17.20
C SER A 44 3.29 -3.67 -17.08
N GLY A 45 3.68 -3.34 -15.85
CA GLY A 45 4.76 -2.39 -15.54
C GLY A 45 4.36 -0.91 -15.56
N VAL A 46 3.13 -0.56 -15.91
CA VAL A 46 2.65 0.83 -15.94
C VAL A 46 1.90 1.14 -14.63
N PRO A 47 2.36 2.10 -13.80
CA PRO A 47 1.63 2.51 -12.59
C PRO A 47 0.40 3.35 -12.96
N VAL A 48 -0.78 2.90 -12.50
CA VAL A 48 -2.05 3.61 -12.65
C VAL A 48 -2.49 4.11 -11.28
N PRO A 49 -2.71 5.42 -11.08
CA PRO A 49 -3.07 5.97 -9.78
C PRO A 49 -4.45 5.48 -9.32
N PHE A 50 -4.56 5.17 -8.03
CA PHE A 50 -5.80 4.79 -7.38
C PHE A 50 -6.25 5.89 -6.42
N SER A 51 -7.46 6.41 -6.62
CA SER A 51 -8.03 7.43 -5.74
C SER A 51 -8.45 6.82 -4.40
N ILE A 52 -7.80 7.25 -3.33
CA ILE A 52 -8.15 6.89 -1.96
C ILE A 52 -9.03 7.98 -1.31
N PRO A 53 -9.94 7.61 -0.40
CA PRO A 53 -10.87 8.57 0.22
C PRO A 53 -10.20 9.51 1.23
N ASP A 54 -9.15 9.03 1.92
CA ASP A 54 -8.33 9.83 2.83
C ASP A 54 -6.86 9.60 2.48
N ALA A 55 -6.19 10.69 2.08
CA ALA A 55 -4.77 10.66 1.77
C ALA A 55 -3.90 11.02 2.97
N ASN A 56 -4.45 11.48 4.10
CA ASN A 56 -3.65 11.82 5.27
C ASN A 56 -3.20 10.54 6.00
N ALA A 57 -1.98 10.07 5.68
CA ALA A 57 -1.45 8.83 6.24
C ALA A 57 -1.30 8.88 7.77
N CYS A 58 -1.16 10.07 8.37
CA CYS A 58 -1.09 10.21 9.83
C CYS A 58 -2.36 9.71 10.55
N ASN A 59 -3.51 9.69 9.87
CA ASN A 59 -4.75 9.14 10.43
C ASN A 59 -4.70 7.61 10.60
N GLY A 60 -3.85 6.93 9.82
CA GLY A 60 -3.65 5.48 9.89
C GLY A 60 -2.50 5.03 10.80
N ILE A 61 -1.66 5.96 11.29
CA ILE A 61 -0.56 5.62 12.21
C ILE A 61 -1.10 5.43 13.63
N VAL A 62 -0.93 4.23 14.19
CA VAL A 62 -1.48 3.84 15.50
C VAL A 62 -0.91 4.69 16.64
N GLU A 63 0.40 4.91 16.65
CA GLU A 63 1.11 5.71 17.66
C GLU A 63 0.92 7.22 17.46
N LYS A 64 0.23 7.61 16.38
CA LYS A 64 -0.02 8.97 15.90
C LYS A 64 1.24 9.72 15.47
N CYS A 65 1.06 10.65 14.54
CA CYS A 65 2.10 11.61 14.18
C CYS A 65 2.37 12.63 15.31
N PRO A 66 3.56 13.25 15.37
CA PRO A 66 4.67 13.08 14.43
C PRO A 66 5.42 11.75 14.60
N ILE A 67 5.82 11.15 13.48
CA ILE A 67 6.77 10.04 13.50
C ILE A 67 8.19 10.58 13.72
N SER A 68 9.07 9.76 14.28
CA SER A 68 10.44 10.13 14.61
C SER A 68 11.44 9.02 14.27
N PRO A 69 12.71 9.36 13.96
CA PRO A 69 13.70 8.39 13.54
C PRO A 69 13.95 7.29 14.60
N ASN A 70 14.19 6.07 14.12
CA ASN A 70 14.53 4.88 14.92
C ASN A 70 13.41 4.38 15.85
N ASN A 71 12.20 4.90 15.71
CA ASN A 71 11.01 4.38 16.40
C ASN A 71 10.17 3.50 15.48
N ASN A 72 9.51 2.51 16.07
CA ASN A 72 8.62 1.59 15.37
C ASN A 72 7.19 2.13 15.39
N TYR A 73 6.51 1.95 14.28
CA TYR A 73 5.15 2.40 14.04
C TYR A 73 4.36 1.33 13.31
N THR A 74 3.05 1.30 13.58
CA THR A 74 2.10 0.50 12.81
C THR A 74 1.17 1.43 12.04
N PHE A 75 1.11 1.25 10.72
CA PHE A 75 0.15 1.91 9.85
C PHE A 75 -0.99 0.95 9.51
N LYS A 76 -2.24 1.42 9.61
CA LYS A 76 -3.43 0.68 9.21
C LYS A 76 -4.28 1.50 8.24
N ALA A 77 -4.78 0.84 7.20
CA ALA A 77 -5.72 1.42 6.26
C ALA A 77 -6.81 0.41 5.89
N SER A 78 -8.00 0.92 5.58
CA SER A 78 -9.10 0.18 4.98
C SER A 78 -9.55 0.91 3.71
N MET A 79 -9.69 0.19 2.60
CA MET A 79 -10.04 0.76 1.30
C MET A 79 -11.21 -0.01 0.68
N PRO A 80 -12.29 0.69 0.26
CA PRO A 80 -13.41 0.04 -0.40
C PRO A 80 -13.02 -0.43 -1.80
N VAL A 81 -13.25 -1.71 -2.08
CA VAL A 81 -13.05 -2.33 -3.39
C VAL A 81 -14.38 -2.29 -4.14
N LYS A 82 -14.51 -1.38 -5.10
CA LYS A 82 -15.80 -1.20 -5.79
C LYS A 82 -16.14 -2.43 -6.63
N SER A 83 -17.40 -2.85 -6.60
CA SER A 83 -17.88 -3.99 -7.40
C SER A 83 -17.73 -3.81 -8.92
N ILE A 84 -17.65 -2.56 -9.39
CA ILE A 84 -17.42 -2.24 -10.81
C ILE A 84 -15.98 -2.49 -11.27
N TYR A 85 -15.04 -2.70 -10.34
CA TYR A 85 -13.64 -2.95 -10.71
C TYR A 85 -13.51 -4.26 -11.50
N PRO A 86 -12.72 -4.27 -12.58
CA PRO A 86 -12.50 -5.48 -13.37
C PRO A 86 -11.75 -6.53 -12.55
N SER A 87 -12.02 -7.82 -12.82
CA SER A 87 -11.23 -8.91 -12.24
C SER A 87 -9.92 -9.04 -13.01
N LEU A 88 -8.78 -8.83 -12.35
CA LEU A 88 -7.46 -8.87 -12.98
C LEU A 88 -6.36 -9.05 -11.94
N ARG A 89 -5.17 -9.43 -12.41
CA ARG A 89 -3.93 -9.45 -11.63
C ARG A 89 -3.15 -8.16 -11.84
N LEU A 90 -2.57 -7.65 -10.77
CA LEU A 90 -1.78 -6.43 -10.74
C LEU A 90 -0.70 -6.51 -9.65
N VAL A 91 0.25 -5.60 -9.69
CA VAL A 91 1.06 -5.30 -8.50
C VAL A 91 0.48 -4.06 -7.84
N VAL A 92 0.17 -4.13 -6.56
CA VAL A 92 -0.19 -2.95 -5.76
C VAL A 92 1.11 -2.31 -5.32
N ARG A 93 1.30 -1.03 -5.67
CA ARG A 93 2.31 -0.17 -5.06
C ARG A 93 1.63 0.73 -4.05
N TYR A 94 2.07 0.66 -2.80
CA TYR A 94 1.56 1.45 -1.70
C TYR A 94 2.68 2.31 -1.13
N GLU A 95 2.48 3.62 -1.18
CA GLU A 95 3.46 4.63 -0.81
C GLU A 95 2.92 5.48 0.34
N ILE A 96 3.78 5.76 1.32
CA ILE A 96 3.55 6.83 2.30
C ILE A 96 4.68 7.82 2.12
N GLN A 97 4.32 9.04 1.73
CA GLN A 97 5.23 10.11 1.35
C GLN A 97 5.28 11.21 2.39
N ASP A 98 6.45 11.83 2.52
CA ASP A 98 6.61 13.07 3.24
C ASP A 98 6.16 14.30 2.39
N PRO A 99 6.15 15.52 2.94
CA PRO A 99 5.72 16.71 2.20
C PRO A 99 6.58 17.06 0.98
N SER A 100 7.77 16.48 0.82
CA SER A 100 8.61 16.65 -0.37
C SER A 100 8.27 15.68 -1.50
N GLY A 101 7.34 14.73 -1.25
CA GLY A 101 7.03 13.64 -2.16
C GLY A 101 8.03 12.48 -2.09
N THR A 102 8.85 12.42 -1.04
CA THR A 102 9.80 11.32 -0.83
C THR A 102 9.12 10.19 -0.06
N ASP A 103 9.26 8.96 -0.53
CA ASP A 103 8.70 7.79 0.14
C ASP A 103 9.39 7.53 1.49
N VAL A 104 8.60 7.56 2.56
CA VAL A 104 8.95 7.02 3.89
C VAL A 104 8.70 5.51 3.91
N ILE A 105 7.63 5.07 3.24
CA ILE A 105 7.31 3.66 2.97
C ILE A 105 6.99 3.53 1.49
N CYS A 106 7.53 2.49 0.85
CA CYS A 106 7.14 2.06 -0.48
C CYS A 106 7.15 0.53 -0.50
N ILE A 107 5.98 -0.09 -0.63
CA ILE A 107 5.84 -1.54 -0.73
C ILE A 107 5.14 -1.91 -2.03
N GLU A 108 5.60 -3.01 -2.64
CA GLU A 108 4.99 -3.60 -3.83
C GLU A 108 4.65 -5.07 -3.55
N PHE A 109 3.43 -5.47 -3.87
CA PHE A 109 3.00 -6.86 -3.73
C PHE A 109 2.01 -7.29 -4.82
N PRO A 110 2.07 -8.54 -5.29
CA PRO A 110 1.13 -9.06 -6.27
C PRO A 110 -0.26 -9.27 -5.64
N ALA A 111 -1.29 -8.83 -6.36
CA ALA A 111 -2.68 -8.96 -5.96
C ALA A 111 -3.57 -9.35 -7.14
N ALA A 112 -4.73 -9.92 -6.82
CA ALA A 112 -5.76 -10.26 -7.79
C ALA A 112 -7.10 -9.72 -7.30
N ILE A 113 -7.76 -8.88 -8.11
CA ILE A 113 -9.14 -8.48 -7.84
C ILE A 113 -10.05 -9.64 -8.25
N VAL A 114 -10.82 -10.16 -7.29
CA VAL A 114 -11.68 -11.35 -7.45
C VAL A 114 -13.14 -11.00 -7.15
N SER A 115 -14.06 -11.81 -7.68
CA SER A 115 -15.51 -11.65 -7.49
C SER A 115 -15.97 -12.11 -6.13
#